data_AF-A0A319DRF6-F1
#
_entry.id   AF-A0A319DRF6-F1
#
_cell.length_a   1.000
_cell.length_b   1.000
_cell.length_c   1.000
_cell.angle_alpha   90.00
_cell.angle_beta   90.00
_cell.angle_gamma   90.00
#
_symmetry.space_group_name_H-M   'P 1'
#
loop_
_entity.id
_entity.type
_entity.pdbx_description
1 polymer ?
#
loop_
_entity_poly.entity_id
_entity_poly.type
_entity_poly.pdbx_seq_one_letter_code
_entity_poly.pdbx_strand_id
1 'polypeptide(L)'
;MAASTVVLVPGAWHQPACMNQLRDELRSLGLDSVTLADAGHLVTVVAHSYGGLVAPRQSRGGGLIMLVYLAAFAIPAGQTLSEAVGGAPPPWATRSNPAEIFYHDLPRDVQDYWIARLLPTTRAVIEIPNTYEPWKHLPCTYILAEQDRALPLEAQKAAVAAMGEITTASVDASHSLLLSVPGEVAIPV
;
A
#
# COMPACT_ATOMS: atom_id res chain seq x y z
N MET A 1 -28.37 -6.53 2.75
CA MET A 1 -27.00 -6.56 3.31
C MET A 1 -26.33 -5.26 2.93
N ALA A 2 -25.61 -4.60 3.83
CA ALA A 2 -24.83 -3.41 3.45
C ALA A 2 -23.75 -3.86 2.47
N ALA A 3 -23.67 -3.22 1.29
CA ALA A 3 -22.61 -3.50 0.33
C ALA A 3 -21.26 -3.09 0.96
N SER A 4 -20.32 -4.03 1.05
CA SER A 4 -18.94 -3.77 1.43
C SER A 4 -18.24 -3.03 0.29
N THR A 5 -17.72 -1.84 0.55
CA THR A 5 -17.00 -1.03 -0.45
C THR A 5 -15.50 -1.05 -0.16
N VAL A 6 -14.67 -1.25 -1.18
CA VAL A 6 -13.21 -1.23 -1.05
C VAL A 6 -12.66 0.16 -1.35
N VAL A 7 -11.85 0.72 -0.44
CA VAL A 7 -11.18 2.01 -0.62
C VAL A 7 -9.71 1.79 -0.96
N LEU A 8 -9.27 2.26 -2.13
CA LEU A 8 -7.89 2.08 -2.60
C LEU A 8 -7.03 3.32 -2.31
N VAL A 9 -5.86 3.12 -1.67
CA VAL A 9 -4.95 4.19 -1.27
C VAL A 9 -3.56 3.96 -1.88
N PRO A 10 -3.13 4.79 -2.86
CA PRO A 10 -1.84 4.63 -3.53
C PRO A 10 -0.65 5.06 -2.67
N GLY A 11 0.52 4.55 -3.04
CA GLY A 11 1.80 4.92 -2.44
C GLY A 11 2.32 6.30 -2.85
N ALA A 12 3.45 6.68 -2.25
CA ALA A 12 4.16 7.91 -2.61
C ALA A 12 4.50 7.92 -4.12
N TRP A 13 4.54 9.12 -4.69
CA TRP A 13 4.82 9.37 -6.11
C TRP A 13 3.76 8.92 -7.12
N HIS A 14 2.81 8.05 -6.75
CA HIS A 14 1.88 7.45 -7.69
C HIS A 14 0.55 8.22 -7.79
N GLN A 15 -0.01 8.25 -8.99
CA GLN A 15 -1.39 8.71 -9.21
C GLN A 15 -2.38 7.57 -8.90
N PRO A 16 -3.63 7.85 -8.51
CA PRO A 16 -4.63 6.81 -8.26
C PRO A 16 -4.85 5.83 -9.43
N ALA A 17 -4.53 6.25 -10.66
CA ALA A 17 -4.62 5.42 -11.85
C ALA A 17 -3.78 4.13 -11.78
N CYS A 18 -2.73 4.06 -10.95
CA CYS A 18 -1.97 2.82 -10.77
C CYS A 18 -2.84 1.67 -10.25
N MET A 19 -3.92 1.98 -9.52
CA MET A 19 -4.83 0.99 -8.93
C MET A 19 -5.94 0.53 -9.89
N ASN A 20 -5.94 0.97 -11.15
CA ASN A 20 -7.03 0.67 -12.08
C ASN A 20 -7.16 -0.83 -12.37
N GLN A 21 -6.04 -1.54 -12.58
CA GLN A 21 -6.06 -2.98 -12.83
C GLN A 21 -6.61 -3.74 -11.62
N LEU A 22 -6.14 -3.42 -10.42
CA LEU A 22 -6.69 -3.98 -9.18
C LEU A 22 -8.20 -3.69 -9.03
N ARG A 23 -8.66 -2.47 -9.34
CA ARG A 23 -10.09 -2.14 -9.33
C ARG A 23 -10.89 -3.03 -10.30
N ASP A 24 -10.34 -3.29 -11.48
CA ASP A 24 -11.02 -4.10 -12.50
C ASP A 24 -11.09 -5.57 -12.06
N GLU A 25 -10.03 -6.10 -11.43
CA GLU A 25 -10.04 -7.43 -10.79
C GLU A 25 -11.08 -7.51 -9.66
N LEU A 26 -11.09 -6.54 -8.73
CA LEU A 26 -12.10 -6.48 -7.64
C LEU A 26 -13.54 -6.44 -8.19
N ARG A 27 -13.77 -5.68 -9.27
CA ARG A 27 -15.08 -5.62 -9.92
C ARG A 27 -15.49 -6.97 -10.50
N SER A 28 -14.55 -7.71 -11.08
CA SER A 28 -14.81 -9.06 -11.61
C SER A 28 -15.24 -10.04 -10.51
N LEU A 29 -14.78 -9.80 -9.27
CA LEU A 29 -15.17 -10.53 -8.06
C LEU A 29 -16.49 -10.03 -7.43
N GLY A 30 -17.14 -9.03 -8.03
CA GLY A 30 -18.38 -8.43 -7.52
C GLY A 30 -18.18 -7.44 -6.37
N LEU A 31 -16.95 -6.95 -6.16
CA LEU A 31 -16.63 -5.97 -5.13
C LEU A 31 -16.62 -4.55 -5.72
N ASP A 32 -17.46 -3.67 -5.17
CA ASP A 32 -17.40 -2.24 -5.51
C ASP A 32 -16.18 -1.60 -4.86
N SER A 33 -15.43 -0.81 -5.63
CA SER A 33 -14.28 -0.07 -5.11
C SER A 33 -14.29 1.39 -5.56
N VAL A 34 -13.87 2.25 -4.63
CA VAL A 34 -13.80 3.70 -4.82
C VAL A 34 -12.39 4.19 -4.49
N THR A 35 -12.00 5.27 -5.15
CA THR A 35 -10.84 6.07 -4.73
C THR A 35 -11.37 7.13 -3.77
N LEU A 36 -10.98 7.04 -2.50
CA LEU A 36 -11.34 7.89 -1.36
C LEU A 36 -12.51 8.88 -1.60
N ALA A 37 -13.73 8.44 -1.31
CA ALA A 37 -14.85 9.33 -0.94
C ALA A 37 -15.94 8.56 -0.16
N ASP A 38 -16.51 9.27 0.82
CA ASP A 38 -17.58 8.87 1.75
C ASP A 38 -18.80 8.20 1.10
N ALA A 39 -19.34 7.22 1.81
CA ALA A 39 -20.77 6.95 1.94
C ALA A 39 -20.93 6.02 3.15
N GLY A 40 -21.99 6.16 3.95
CA GLY A 40 -22.20 5.49 5.25
C GLY A 40 -22.25 3.95 5.24
N HIS A 41 -21.17 3.34 4.77
CA HIS A 41 -20.97 1.93 4.51
C HIS A 41 -19.79 1.41 5.33
N LEU A 42 -19.77 0.09 5.49
CA LEU A 42 -18.61 -0.63 6.00
C LEU A 42 -17.58 -0.75 4.88
N VAL A 43 -16.35 -0.35 5.14
CA VAL A 43 -15.29 -0.28 4.12
C VAL A 43 -14.08 -1.13 4.48
N THR A 44 -13.54 -1.83 3.49
CA THR A 44 -12.19 -2.40 3.55
C THR A 44 -11.24 -1.43 2.87
N VAL A 45 -10.16 -1.06 3.53
CA VAL A 45 -9.13 -0.20 2.93
C VAL A 45 -8.02 -1.09 2.40
N VAL A 46 -7.59 -0.86 1.16
CA VAL A 46 -6.39 -1.48 0.58
C VAL A 46 -5.36 -0.38 0.37
N ALA A 47 -4.26 -0.46 1.08
CA ALA A 47 -3.24 0.57 1.16
C ALA A 47 -1.90 0.03 0.66
N HIS A 48 -1.31 0.71 -0.31
CA HIS A 48 -0.01 0.35 -0.89
C HIS A 48 1.10 1.28 -0.43
N SER A 49 2.28 0.74 -0.13
CA SER A 49 3.47 1.53 0.18
C SER A 49 3.21 2.58 1.27
N TYR A 50 3.50 3.86 1.02
CA TYR A 50 3.21 4.98 1.92
C TYR A 50 1.72 5.12 2.28
N GLY A 51 0.82 4.58 1.45
CA GLY A 51 -0.62 4.51 1.71
C GLY A 51 -0.95 3.89 3.07
N GLY A 52 -0.12 2.97 3.57
CA GLY A 52 -0.31 2.35 4.89
C GLY A 52 -0.25 3.34 6.06
N LEU A 53 0.48 4.45 5.91
CA LEU A 53 0.60 5.50 6.95
C LEU A 53 -0.49 6.56 6.87
N VAL A 54 -1.14 6.69 5.72
CA VAL A 54 -2.21 7.67 5.47
C VAL A 54 -3.59 7.02 5.35
N ALA A 55 -3.67 5.70 5.54
CA ALA A 55 -4.92 4.97 5.60
C ALA A 55 -5.86 5.65 6.62
N PRO A 56 -7.14 5.87 6.25
CA PRO A 56 -8.05 6.61 7.11
C PRO A 56 -8.28 5.87 8.43
N ARG A 57 -8.37 6.62 9.53
CA ARG A 57 -8.64 6.05 10.86
C ARG A 57 -10.11 5.65 11.04
N GLN A 58 -11.00 6.35 10.34
CA GLN A 58 -12.45 6.19 10.35
C GLN A 58 -13.00 6.63 8.98
N SER A 59 -14.10 6.03 8.53
CA SER A 59 -14.91 6.59 7.43
C SER A 59 -15.97 7.52 8.02
N ARG A 60 -16.28 8.65 7.37
CA ARG A 60 -17.31 9.55 7.91
C ARG A 60 -18.68 8.92 7.68
N GLY A 61 -19.41 8.72 8.78
CA GLY A 61 -20.76 8.13 8.73
C GLY A 61 -20.79 6.62 8.47
N GLY A 62 -19.64 5.94 8.47
CA GLY A 62 -19.51 4.49 8.29
C GLY A 62 -18.50 3.87 9.26
N GLY A 63 -18.00 2.68 8.96
CA GLY A 63 -16.94 2.02 9.74
C GLY A 63 -15.90 1.35 8.86
N LEU A 64 -14.64 1.35 9.31
CA LEU A 64 -13.62 0.46 8.74
C LEU A 64 -13.81 -0.94 9.31
N ILE A 65 -13.84 -1.95 8.45
CA ILE A 65 -13.94 -3.36 8.87
C ILE A 65 -12.62 -4.11 8.75
N MET A 66 -11.74 -3.69 7.82
CA MET A 66 -10.44 -4.31 7.60
C MET A 66 -9.49 -3.32 6.91
N LEU A 67 -8.18 -3.49 7.16
CA LEU A 67 -7.12 -2.85 6.39
C LEU A 67 -6.19 -3.90 5.78
N VAL A 68 -6.02 -3.84 4.47
CA VAL A 68 -5.10 -4.66 3.69
C VAL A 68 -3.89 -3.82 3.32
N TYR A 69 -2.71 -4.27 3.73
CA TYR A 69 -1.42 -3.67 3.41
C TYR A 69 -0.83 -4.40 2.21
N LEU A 70 -0.49 -3.67 1.15
CA LEU A 70 0.19 -4.18 -0.04
C LEU A 70 1.62 -3.60 -0.08
N ALA A 71 2.63 -4.39 0.28
CA ALA A 71 4.02 -3.94 0.42
C ALA A 71 4.12 -2.54 1.06
N ALA A 72 3.38 -2.36 2.16
CA ALA A 72 3.08 -1.06 2.72
C ALA A 72 3.81 -0.80 4.04
N PHE A 73 4.02 0.48 4.34
CA PHE A 73 4.60 0.87 5.61
C PHE A 73 3.58 0.67 6.74
N ALA A 74 3.95 -0.15 7.72
CA ALA A 74 3.26 -0.30 8.99
C ALA A 74 4.27 0.00 10.11
N ILE A 75 4.26 1.25 10.57
CA ILE A 75 5.29 1.80 11.46
C ILE A 75 4.69 2.10 12.83
N PRO A 76 5.26 1.63 13.95
CA PRO A 76 4.74 1.94 15.29
C PRO A 76 4.57 3.45 15.54
N ALA A 77 3.58 3.82 16.35
CA ALA A 77 3.35 5.22 16.69
C ALA A 77 4.59 5.82 17.38
N GLY A 78 4.94 7.05 17.01
CA GLY A 78 6.13 7.75 17.48
C GLY A 78 7.39 7.51 16.65
N GLN A 79 7.40 6.53 15.73
CA GLN A 79 8.52 6.30 14.82
C GLN A 79 8.30 6.95 13.45
N THR A 80 9.39 7.37 12.82
CA THR A 80 9.44 7.89 11.45
C THR A 80 9.71 6.76 10.46
N LEU A 81 9.47 7.02 9.16
CA LEU A 81 9.84 6.09 8.10
C LEU A 81 11.34 5.85 8.06
N SER A 82 12.14 6.92 8.22
CA SER A 82 13.60 6.81 8.26
C SER A 82 14.05 5.85 9.36
N GLU A 83 13.51 5.95 10.56
CA GLU A 83 13.86 5.06 11.68
C GLU A 83 13.43 3.61 11.40
N ALA A 84 12.22 3.41 10.85
CA ALA A 84 11.68 2.09 10.54
C ALA A 84 12.47 1.33 9.47
N VAL A 85 13.20 2.03 8.59
CA VAL A 85 14.05 1.43 7.54
C VAL A 85 15.55 1.49 7.86
N GLY A 86 15.92 1.68 9.12
CA GLY A 86 17.30 1.58 9.58
C GLY A 86 18.11 2.89 9.54
N GLY A 87 17.44 4.04 9.49
CA GLY A 87 18.04 5.38 9.61
C GLY A 87 18.64 5.95 8.34
N ALA A 88 18.73 5.15 7.25
CA ALA A 88 19.13 5.63 5.94
C ALA A 88 17.92 6.13 5.13
N PRO A 89 18.09 7.14 4.26
CA PRO A 89 17.04 7.50 3.31
C PRO A 89 16.63 6.29 2.48
N PRO A 90 15.32 6.05 2.26
CA PRO A 90 14.89 4.93 1.44
C PRO A 90 15.38 5.11 0.00
N PRO A 91 15.56 4.02 -0.78
CA PRO A 91 16.11 4.08 -2.14
C PRO A 91 15.37 5.08 -3.06
N TRP A 92 14.06 5.21 -2.88
CA TRP A 92 13.21 6.09 -3.66
C TRP A 92 13.26 7.58 -3.25
N ALA A 93 13.93 7.95 -2.17
CA ALA A 93 13.95 9.33 -1.66
C ALA A 93 14.51 10.34 -2.67
N THR A 94 15.42 9.92 -3.55
CA THR A 94 16.11 10.77 -4.52
C THR A 94 15.54 10.71 -5.94
N ARG A 95 14.46 9.94 -6.16
CA ARG A 95 13.89 9.60 -7.50
C ARG A 95 14.88 8.97 -8.48
N SER A 96 16.06 8.55 -8.03
CA SER A 96 17.03 7.92 -8.91
C SER A 96 16.55 6.51 -9.29
N ASN A 97 16.63 6.17 -10.58
CA ASN A 97 16.35 4.83 -11.09
C ASN A 97 14.98 4.21 -10.70
N PRO A 98 13.85 4.88 -10.99
CA PRO A 98 12.51 4.37 -10.63
C PRO A 98 12.17 3.05 -11.34
N ALA A 99 12.73 2.80 -12.53
CA ALA A 99 12.62 1.53 -13.23
C ALA A 99 13.10 0.36 -12.35
N GLU A 100 14.30 0.47 -11.80
CA GLU A 100 14.88 -0.59 -10.96
C GLU A 100 14.17 -0.71 -9.60
N ILE A 101 13.82 0.43 -8.99
CA ILE A 101 13.26 0.48 -7.64
C ILE A 101 11.81 0.00 -7.61
N PHE A 102 10.98 0.45 -8.56
CA PHE A 102 9.53 0.24 -8.51
C PHE A 102 8.99 -0.75 -9.53
N TYR A 103 9.64 -0.89 -10.69
CA TYR A 103 8.99 -1.48 -11.88
C TYR A 103 9.85 -2.54 -12.57
N HIS A 104 10.86 -3.09 -11.91
CA HIS A 104 11.89 -3.91 -12.57
C HIS A 104 11.36 -5.26 -13.09
N ASP A 105 10.20 -5.70 -12.62
CA ASP A 105 9.47 -6.89 -13.07
C ASP A 105 8.46 -6.59 -14.19
N LEU A 106 8.31 -5.32 -14.61
CA LEU A 106 7.41 -4.91 -15.69
C LEU A 106 8.13 -4.82 -17.04
N PRO A 107 7.44 -4.99 -18.17
CA PRO A 107 7.98 -4.68 -19.51
C PRO A 107 8.44 -3.21 -19.62
N ARG A 108 9.52 -2.96 -20.38
CA ARG A 108 10.15 -1.63 -20.48
C ARG A 108 9.20 -0.51 -20.89
N ASP A 109 8.31 -0.76 -21.84
CA ASP A 109 7.29 0.19 -22.27
C ASP A 109 6.29 0.54 -21.16
N VAL A 110 5.94 -0.45 -20.32
CA VAL A 110 5.10 -0.25 -19.13
C VAL A 110 5.87 0.53 -18.05
N GLN A 111 7.16 0.23 -17.85
CA GLN A 111 8.02 1.01 -16.96
C GLN A 111 8.03 2.48 -17.36
N ASP A 112 8.36 2.77 -18.62
CA ASP A 112 8.44 4.13 -19.16
C ASP A 112 7.11 4.88 -19.01
N TYR A 113 5.99 4.19 -19.27
CA TYR A 113 4.65 4.74 -19.12
C TYR A 113 4.38 5.22 -17.69
N TRP A 114 4.72 4.41 -16.67
CA TRP A 114 4.45 4.75 -15.27
C TRP A 114 5.47 5.73 -14.69
N ILE A 115 6.74 5.62 -15.08
CA ILE A 115 7.81 6.55 -14.68
C ILE A 115 7.45 7.99 -15.11
N ALA A 116 6.94 8.15 -16.33
CA ALA A 116 6.52 9.46 -16.84
C ALA A 116 5.36 10.12 -16.05
N ARG A 117 4.67 9.35 -15.19
CA ARG A 117 3.51 9.79 -14.40
C ARG A 117 3.82 9.98 -12.91
N LEU A 118 5.07 9.76 -12.49
CA LEU A 118 5.49 9.96 -11.10
C LEU A 118 5.38 11.43 -10.67
N LEU A 119 4.59 11.70 -9.64
CA LEU A 119 4.42 13.03 -9.03
C LEU A 119 5.40 13.26 -7.89
N PRO A 120 5.93 14.47 -7.66
CA PRO A 120 6.88 14.70 -6.59
C PRO A 120 6.24 14.45 -5.21
N THR A 121 6.96 13.81 -4.30
CA THR A 121 6.59 13.72 -2.89
C THR A 121 7.42 14.70 -2.06
N THR A 122 6.98 14.97 -0.83
CA THR A 122 7.68 15.87 0.09
C THR A 122 8.62 15.07 0.99
N ARG A 123 9.74 15.66 1.43
CA ARG A 123 10.64 15.00 2.40
C ARG A 123 9.93 14.66 3.73
N ALA A 124 8.88 15.41 4.07
CA ALA A 124 8.14 15.23 5.31
C ALA A 124 7.47 13.85 5.40
N VAL A 125 7.21 13.16 4.29
CA VAL A 125 6.70 11.78 4.30
C VAL A 125 7.66 10.79 4.96
N ILE A 126 8.94 11.14 5.03
CA ILE A 126 10.00 10.30 5.63
C ILE A 126 10.25 10.68 7.09
N GLU A 127 10.11 11.97 7.43
CA GLU A 127 10.58 12.56 8.70
C GLU A 127 9.46 12.77 9.73
N ILE A 128 8.18 12.77 9.31
CA ILE A 128 7.07 12.94 10.25
C ILE A 128 6.84 11.62 11.00
N PRO A 129 6.80 11.65 12.35
CA PRO A 129 6.45 10.47 13.13
C PRO A 129 5.05 9.98 12.82
N ASN A 130 4.89 8.66 12.70
CA ASN A 130 3.58 8.06 12.63
C ASN A 130 2.83 8.29 13.95
N THR A 131 1.51 8.46 13.86
CA THR A 131 0.67 8.84 14.99
C THR A 131 -0.43 7.83 15.29
N TYR A 132 -0.53 6.74 14.52
CA TYR A 132 -1.60 5.76 14.68
C TYR A 132 -1.23 4.38 14.16
N GLU A 133 -1.65 3.33 14.89
CA GLU A 133 -1.34 1.93 14.61
C GLU A 133 -2.64 1.17 14.33
N PRO A 134 -3.10 1.07 13.07
CA PRO A 134 -4.39 0.47 12.74
C PRO A 134 -4.56 -0.96 13.26
N TRP A 135 -3.49 -1.75 13.22
CA TRP A 135 -3.48 -3.15 13.64
C TRP A 135 -3.76 -3.38 15.12
N LYS A 136 -3.74 -2.35 15.96
CA LYS A 136 -4.17 -2.44 17.37
C LYS A 136 -5.68 -2.35 17.55
N HIS A 137 -6.43 -2.01 16.49
CA HIS A 137 -7.83 -1.64 16.58
C HIS A 137 -8.73 -2.31 15.54
N LEU A 138 -8.18 -2.81 14.44
CA LEU A 138 -8.92 -3.47 13.37
C LEU A 138 -8.18 -4.70 12.83
N PRO A 139 -8.91 -5.69 12.27
CA PRO A 139 -8.31 -6.76 11.50
C PRO A 139 -7.44 -6.21 10.38
N CYS A 140 -6.24 -6.77 10.24
CA CYS A 140 -5.30 -6.41 9.21
C CYS A 140 -4.83 -7.65 8.44
N THR A 141 -4.66 -7.49 7.14
CA THR A 141 -3.96 -8.45 6.28
C THR A 141 -2.74 -7.75 5.68
N TYR A 142 -1.60 -8.43 5.60
CA TYR A 142 -0.41 -7.91 4.95
C TYR A 142 0.04 -8.82 3.80
N ILE A 143 0.15 -8.26 2.60
CA ILE A 143 0.70 -8.93 1.42
C ILE A 143 2.11 -8.43 1.16
N LEU A 144 3.07 -9.33 1.30
CA LEU A 144 4.48 -9.05 1.10
C LEU A 144 4.85 -9.16 -0.39
N ALA A 145 5.67 -8.24 -0.88
CA ALA A 145 6.30 -8.34 -2.20
C ALA A 145 7.74 -8.86 -2.04
N GLU A 146 8.02 -10.04 -2.56
CA GLU A 146 9.30 -10.73 -2.32
C GLU A 146 10.48 -10.08 -3.04
N GLN A 147 10.26 -9.46 -4.19
CA GLN A 147 11.29 -8.78 -4.99
C GLN A 147 11.33 -7.26 -4.74
N ASP A 148 10.69 -6.77 -3.69
CA ASP A 148 10.58 -5.34 -3.44
C ASP A 148 11.95 -4.68 -3.17
N ARG A 149 12.33 -3.71 -4.01
CA ARG A 149 13.56 -2.92 -3.89
C ARG A 149 13.31 -1.52 -3.31
N ALA A 150 12.05 -1.11 -3.14
CA ALA A 150 11.66 0.13 -2.50
C ALA A 150 11.46 -0.04 -1.00
N LEU A 151 10.88 -1.17 -0.58
CA LEU A 151 10.72 -1.63 0.78
C LEU A 151 11.20 -3.10 0.88
N PRO A 152 12.50 -3.35 1.13
CA PRO A 152 13.06 -4.68 1.13
C PRO A 152 12.27 -5.68 1.99
N LEU A 153 12.21 -6.94 1.56
CA LEU A 153 11.41 -7.99 2.21
C LEU A 153 11.67 -8.10 3.72
N GLU A 154 12.92 -7.95 4.17
CA GLU A 154 13.26 -8.01 5.59
C GLU A 154 12.66 -6.83 6.39
N ALA A 155 12.54 -5.64 5.78
CA ALA A 155 11.85 -4.52 6.40
C ALA A 155 10.33 -4.75 6.44
N GLN A 156 9.74 -5.37 5.41
CA GLN A 156 8.32 -5.77 5.43
C GLN A 156 8.05 -6.80 6.55
N LYS A 157 8.91 -7.82 6.70
CA LYS A 157 8.82 -8.82 7.78
C LYS A 157 8.97 -8.17 9.16
N ALA A 158 9.89 -7.22 9.32
CA ALA A 158 10.05 -6.49 10.57
C ALA A 158 8.80 -5.67 10.92
N ALA A 159 8.18 -5.03 9.92
CA ALA A 159 6.92 -4.33 10.09
C ALA A 159 5.79 -5.28 10.53
N VAL A 160 5.62 -6.42 9.84
CA VAL A 160 4.65 -7.46 10.21
C VAL A 160 4.89 -7.96 11.64
N ALA A 161 6.14 -8.22 12.03
CA ALA A 161 6.46 -8.65 13.38
C ALA A 161 6.07 -7.62 14.44
N ALA A 162 6.22 -6.32 14.15
CA ALA A 162 5.78 -5.23 15.02
C ALA A 162 4.25 -5.08 15.09
N MET A 163 3.53 -5.56 14.08
CA MET A 163 2.06 -5.58 14.07
C MET A 163 1.46 -6.67 14.97
N GLY A 164 2.24 -7.70 15.30
CA GLY A 164 1.77 -8.87 16.05
C GLY A 164 1.12 -9.91 15.14
N GLU A 165 0.18 -10.68 15.70
CA GLU A 165 -0.50 -11.74 14.95
C GLU A 165 -1.55 -11.16 14.00
N ILE A 166 -1.25 -11.21 12.70
CA ILE A 166 -2.12 -10.75 11.62
C ILE A 166 -2.11 -11.77 10.47
N THR A 167 -3.10 -11.69 9.57
CA THR A 167 -3.09 -12.49 8.34
C THR A 167 -1.98 -12.00 7.41
N THR A 168 -1.21 -12.93 6.83
CA THR A 168 -0.14 -12.60 5.90
C THR A 168 -0.15 -13.52 4.68
N ALA A 169 0.29 -13.00 3.54
CA ALA A 169 0.65 -13.79 2.36
C ALA A 169 1.80 -13.09 1.63
N SER A 170 2.49 -13.78 0.71
CA SER A 170 3.55 -13.20 -0.11
C SER A 170 3.31 -13.49 -1.59
N VAL A 171 3.81 -12.59 -2.43
CA VAL A 171 3.78 -12.71 -3.90
C VAL A 171 5.16 -12.43 -4.46
N ASP A 172 5.54 -13.17 -5.50
CA ASP A 172 6.80 -12.98 -6.23
C ASP A 172 6.68 -11.79 -7.19
N ALA A 173 6.73 -10.58 -6.64
CA ALA A 173 6.55 -9.33 -7.37
C ALA A 173 7.44 -8.22 -6.83
N SER A 174 7.65 -7.19 -7.65
CA SER A 174 8.31 -5.95 -7.24
C SER A 174 7.42 -5.11 -6.31
N HIS A 175 7.89 -3.90 -5.99
CA HIS A 175 7.08 -2.93 -5.25
C HIS A 175 5.74 -2.63 -5.92
N SER A 176 5.64 -2.77 -7.24
CA SER A 176 4.44 -2.50 -8.02
C SER A 176 3.60 -3.75 -8.28
N LEU A 177 3.43 -4.60 -7.26
CA LEU A 177 2.61 -5.82 -7.28
C LEU A 177 1.16 -5.61 -7.79
N LEU A 178 0.61 -4.41 -7.61
CA LEU A 178 -0.68 -3.97 -8.14
C LEU A 178 -0.72 -3.82 -9.68
N LEU A 179 0.44 -3.81 -10.33
CA LEU A 179 0.62 -3.75 -11.78
C LEU A 179 1.13 -5.09 -12.35
N SER A 180 2.05 -5.76 -11.66
CA SER A 180 2.64 -7.01 -12.16
C SER A 180 1.75 -8.22 -11.92
N VAL A 181 1.10 -8.31 -10.76
CA VAL A 181 0.28 -9.46 -10.35
C VAL A 181 -1.09 -9.05 -9.76
N PRO A 182 -1.87 -8.17 -10.42
CA PRO A 182 -3.10 -7.61 -9.85
C PRO A 182 -4.12 -8.68 -9.41
N GLY A 183 -4.21 -9.80 -10.11
CA GLY A 183 -5.10 -10.91 -9.76
C GLY A 183 -4.69 -11.67 -8.50
N GLU A 184 -3.39 -11.74 -8.18
CA GLU A 184 -2.90 -12.42 -6.96
C GLU A 184 -3.14 -11.58 -5.70
N VAL A 185 -3.29 -10.27 -5.87
CA VAL A 185 -3.44 -9.30 -4.77
C VAL A 185 -4.88 -8.77 -4.65
N ALA A 186 -5.79 -9.26 -5.49
CA ALA A 186 -7.22 -9.04 -5.40
C ALA A 186 -7.82 -9.95 -4.32
N ILE A 187 -7.71 -9.55 -3.06
CA ILE A 187 -8.17 -10.36 -1.92
C ILE A 187 -9.70 -10.23 -1.76
N PRO A 188 -10.45 -11.33 -1.64
CA PRO A 188 -11.85 -11.30 -1.22
C PRO A 188 -11.96 -10.74 0.21
N VAL A 189 -12.85 -9.76 0.41
CA VAL A 189 -13.12 -9.08 1.70
C VAL A 189 -14.41 -9.54 2.36
#